data_AF-A0A0M2LUG7-F1
#
_entry.id   AF-A0A0M2LUG7-F1
#
_cell.length_a   1.000
_cell.length_b   1.000
_cell.length_c   1.000
_cell.angle_alpha   90.00
_cell.angle_beta   90.00
_cell.angle_gamma   90.00
#
_symmetry.space_group_name_H-M   'P 1'
#
loop_
_entity.id
_entity.type
_entity.pdbx_description
1 polymer ?
#
loop_
_entity_poly.entity_id
_entity_poly.type
_entity_poly.pdbx_seq_one_letter_code
_entity_poly.pdbx_strand_id
1 'polypeptide(L)'
;MTFLAIFAAAAAAATGAPAATHSLSVEHASGAVQADYRGDIKIQQKQVGAVAPPGRPSSLRCVWTANMEVNRTATGAGGMMASRSFVENNVANGSRPGWCNASRSAIQQDVAKKVGDTRAYLAKAADADRAALIADLDKLAATQSAS
;
A
#
# COMPACT_ATOMS: atom_id res chain seq x y z
N MET A 1 21.04 46.83 -21.40
CA MET A 1 19.77 46.11 -21.62
C MET A 1 19.90 44.75 -20.94
N THR A 2 19.44 44.63 -19.70
CA THR A 2 19.60 43.42 -18.88
C THR A 2 18.28 42.66 -18.89
N PHE A 3 18.25 41.46 -19.47
CA PHE A 3 17.09 40.58 -19.43
C PHE A 3 17.22 39.65 -18.21
N LEU A 4 16.33 39.80 -17.23
CA LEU A 4 16.13 38.82 -16.16
C LEU A 4 15.25 37.68 -16.68
N ALA A 5 15.79 36.47 -16.77
CA ALA A 5 15.02 35.26 -17.00
C ALA A 5 14.56 34.69 -15.65
N ILE A 6 13.25 34.74 -15.38
CA ILE A 6 12.64 34.09 -14.22
C ILE A 6 12.41 32.62 -14.58
N PHE A 7 13.18 31.72 -13.96
CA PHE A 7 12.89 30.28 -14.00
C PHE A 7 11.79 29.95 -12.99
N ALA A 8 10.58 29.73 -13.48
CA ALA A 8 9.50 29.15 -12.68
C ALA A 8 9.73 27.64 -12.54
N ALA A 9 10.13 27.19 -11.35
CA ALA A 9 10.17 25.77 -11.01
C ALA A 9 8.75 25.24 -10.82
N ALA A 10 8.28 24.40 -11.76
CA ALA A 10 7.04 23.65 -11.60
C ALA A 10 7.28 22.50 -10.62
N ALA A 11 6.75 22.61 -9.39
CA ALA A 11 6.70 21.51 -8.44
C ALA A 11 5.69 20.46 -8.93
N ALA A 12 6.17 19.31 -9.40
CA ALA A 12 5.33 18.17 -9.71
C ALA A 12 4.81 17.55 -8.40
N ALA A 13 3.59 17.91 -8.01
CA ALA A 13 2.88 17.22 -6.94
C ALA A 13 2.62 15.77 -7.38
N ALA A 14 3.30 14.81 -6.75
CA ALA A 14 2.98 13.40 -6.91
C ALA A 14 1.60 13.14 -6.27
N THR A 15 0.54 13.13 -7.08
CA THR A 15 -0.80 12.73 -6.63
C THR A 15 -0.83 11.22 -6.40
N GLY A 16 -0.35 10.78 -5.23
CA GLY A 16 -0.68 9.46 -4.70
C GLY A 16 -2.15 9.47 -4.27
N ALA A 17 -2.87 8.38 -4.53
CA ALA A 17 -4.18 8.20 -3.90
C ALA A 17 -3.98 8.26 -2.37
N PRO A 18 -4.90 8.91 -1.62
CA PRO A 18 -4.79 8.95 -0.18
C PRO A 18 -4.77 7.52 0.38
N ALA A 19 -3.88 7.27 1.33
CA ALA A 19 -3.81 5.98 2.01
C ALA A 19 -5.21 5.62 2.55
N ALA A 20 -5.65 4.38 2.32
CA ALA A 20 -6.89 3.90 2.88
C ALA A 20 -6.75 3.79 4.41
N THR A 21 -7.82 4.06 5.13
CA THR A 21 -7.88 3.92 6.58
C THR A 21 -9.06 3.05 6.97
N HIS A 22 -8.87 2.18 7.97
CA HIS A 22 -9.92 1.33 8.52
C HIS A 22 -9.70 1.16 10.01
N SER A 23 -10.77 1.15 10.80
CA SER A 23 -10.69 1.10 12.25
C SER A 23 -11.68 0.07 12.76
N LEU A 24 -11.28 -0.72 13.75
CA LEU A 24 -12.14 -1.71 14.40
C LEU A 24 -11.85 -1.79 15.90
N SER A 25 -12.83 -2.24 16.66
CA SER A 25 -12.67 -2.58 18.07
C SER A 25 -12.61 -4.11 18.23
N VAL A 26 -11.75 -4.58 19.12
CA VAL A 26 -11.67 -5.98 19.53
C VAL A 26 -11.85 -6.05 21.05
N GLU A 27 -12.78 -6.90 21.49
CA GLU A 27 -12.88 -7.26 22.90
C GLU A 27 -11.71 -8.17 23.29
N HIS A 28 -11.00 -7.81 24.35
CA HIS A 28 -9.89 -8.58 24.91
C HIS A 28 -10.08 -8.70 26.43
N ALA A 29 -9.42 -9.67 27.07
CA ALA A 29 -9.52 -9.88 28.51
C ALA A 29 -9.12 -8.65 29.35
N SER A 30 -8.25 -7.79 28.80
CA SER A 30 -7.86 -6.52 29.43
C SER A 30 -8.81 -5.35 29.14
N GLY A 31 -9.93 -5.58 28.46
CA GLY A 31 -10.88 -4.57 27.98
C GLY A 31 -10.81 -4.34 26.47
N ALA A 32 -11.71 -3.49 25.97
CA ALA A 32 -11.80 -3.16 24.55
C ALA A 32 -10.50 -2.50 24.03
N VAL A 33 -10.07 -2.92 22.85
CA VAL A 33 -8.89 -2.42 22.15
C VAL A 33 -9.31 -1.82 20.81
N GLN A 34 -8.95 -0.56 20.61
CA GLN A 34 -9.13 0.13 19.33
C GLN A 34 -7.93 -0.17 18.43
N ALA A 35 -8.17 -0.67 17.22
CA ALA A 35 -7.15 -0.92 16.21
C ALA A 35 -7.41 -0.07 14.97
N ASP A 36 -6.40 0.70 14.56
CA ASP A 36 -6.40 1.56 13.40
C ASP A 36 -5.42 1.03 12.35
N TYR A 37 -5.91 0.90 11.13
CA TYR A 37 -5.20 0.37 9.97
C TYR A 37 -5.04 1.46 8.92
N ARG A 38 -3.85 1.53 8.32
CA ARG A 38 -3.53 2.36 7.16
C ARG A 38 -2.98 1.48 6.05
N GLY A 39 -3.56 1.59 4.85
CA GLY A 39 -3.19 0.82 3.67
C GLY A 39 -2.67 1.70 2.54
N ASP A 40 -1.49 1.36 2.01
CA ASP A 40 -0.84 2.07 0.90
C ASP A 40 -0.56 1.13 -0.26
N ILE A 41 -1.04 1.48 -1.46
CA ILE A 41 -0.76 0.70 -2.67
C ILE A 41 0.65 1.00 -3.18
N LYS A 42 1.47 -0.05 -3.28
CA LYS A 42 2.82 -0.01 -3.88
C LYS A 42 2.84 -0.77 -5.18
N ILE A 43 3.32 -0.12 -6.25
CA ILE A 43 3.40 -0.70 -7.59
C ILE A 43 4.84 -1.06 -7.89
N GLN A 44 5.10 -2.35 -8.11
CA GLN A 44 6.36 -2.86 -8.61
C GLN A 44 6.24 -3.08 -10.11
N GLN A 45 7.27 -2.68 -10.86
CA GLN A 45 7.32 -2.77 -12.31
C GLN A 45 8.56 -3.56 -12.73
N LYS A 46 8.41 -4.37 -13.78
CA LYS A 46 9.52 -5.11 -14.39
C LYS A 46 9.40 -5.04 -15.90
N GLN A 47 10.49 -4.66 -16.54
CA GLN A 47 10.58 -4.71 -17.98
C GLN A 47 11.00 -6.10 -18.45
N VAL A 48 10.31 -6.61 -19.46
CA VAL A 48 10.56 -7.93 -20.06
C VAL A 48 10.47 -7.83 -21.59
N GLY A 49 11.06 -8.79 -22.29
CA GLY A 49 11.11 -8.81 -23.76
C GLY A 49 12.17 -7.87 -24.34
N ALA A 50 12.12 -7.67 -25.66
CA ALA A 50 13.14 -6.95 -26.41
C ALA A 50 12.57 -5.93 -27.38
N VAL A 51 13.32 -4.85 -27.58
CA VAL A 51 13.09 -3.92 -28.68
C VAL A 51 13.46 -4.63 -29.99
N ALA A 52 12.56 -4.59 -30.96
CA ALA A 52 12.82 -5.14 -32.29
C ALA A 52 13.40 -4.05 -33.21
N PRO A 53 14.16 -4.44 -34.26
CA PRO A 53 14.57 -3.51 -35.31
C PRO A 53 13.38 -2.82 -36.00
N PRO A 54 13.60 -1.68 -36.68
CA PRO A 54 12.58 -1.03 -37.49
C PRO A 54 11.90 -2.01 -38.45
N GLY A 55 10.57 -1.92 -38.55
CA GLY A 55 9.76 -2.81 -39.39
C GLY A 55 9.41 -4.17 -38.77
N ARG A 56 9.83 -4.47 -37.53
CA ARG A 56 9.43 -5.69 -36.80
C ARG A 56 8.68 -5.35 -35.50
N PRO A 57 7.69 -6.17 -35.09
CA PRO A 57 6.99 -5.96 -33.83
C PRO A 57 7.93 -6.22 -32.64
N SER A 58 7.96 -5.29 -31.69
CA SER A 58 8.69 -5.47 -30.43
C SER A 58 7.91 -6.36 -29.47
N SER A 59 8.63 -7.21 -28.73
CA SER A 59 8.08 -7.98 -27.61
C SER A 59 8.24 -7.26 -26.27
N LEU A 60 8.74 -6.02 -26.27
CA LEU A 60 8.99 -5.25 -25.06
C LEU A 60 7.67 -4.99 -24.32
N ARG A 61 7.63 -5.35 -23.04
CA ARG A 61 6.50 -5.10 -22.16
C ARG A 61 6.97 -4.65 -20.79
N CYS A 62 6.15 -3.85 -20.15
CA CYS A 62 6.20 -3.61 -18.73
C CYS A 62 5.17 -4.52 -18.05
N VAL A 63 5.62 -5.49 -17.27
CA VAL A 63 4.74 -6.22 -16.33
C VAL A 63 4.75 -5.49 -15.00
N TRP A 64 3.63 -5.53 -14.28
CA TRP A 64 3.52 -4.83 -13.01
C TRP A 64 2.63 -5.59 -12.04
N THR A 65 2.94 -5.42 -10.76
CA THR A 65 2.19 -5.96 -9.62
C THR A 65 1.96 -4.83 -8.62
N ALA A 66 0.74 -4.70 -8.13
CA ALA A 66 0.38 -3.86 -7.02
C ALA A 66 0.26 -4.72 -5.76
N ASN A 67 0.91 -4.29 -4.69
CA ASN A 67 0.79 -4.83 -3.33
C ASN A 67 0.20 -3.73 -2.43
N MET A 68 -0.42 -4.10 -1.32
CA MET A 68 -0.84 -3.15 -0.29
C MET A 68 0.05 -3.34 0.94
N GLU A 69 0.79 -2.30 1.30
CA GLU A 69 1.45 -2.22 2.60
C GLU A 69 0.41 -1.79 3.64
N VAL A 70 0.28 -2.56 4.71
CA VAL A 70 -0.66 -2.31 5.79
C VAL A 70 0.10 -2.03 7.07
N ASN A 71 -0.23 -0.93 7.73
CA ASN A 71 0.28 -0.58 9.06
C ASN A 71 -0.88 -0.56 10.04
N ARG A 72 -0.75 -1.29 11.13
CA ARG A 72 -1.72 -1.34 12.23
C ARG A 72 -1.12 -0.74 13.49
N THR A 73 -1.87 0.11 14.15
CA THR A 73 -1.65 0.53 15.54
C THR A 73 -2.86 0.15 16.36
N ALA A 74 -2.66 -0.40 17.55
CA ALA A 74 -3.73 -0.74 18.47
C ALA A 74 -3.44 -0.18 19.86
N THR A 75 -4.47 0.37 20.49
CA THR A 75 -4.41 0.97 21.82
C THR A 75 -5.51 0.36 22.69
N GLY A 76 -5.11 -0.25 23.79
CA GLY A 76 -5.99 -0.87 24.78
C GLY A 76 -6.00 -0.14 26.12
N ALA A 77 -6.80 -0.65 27.06
CA ALA A 77 -6.84 -0.14 28.43
C ALA A 77 -5.45 -0.23 29.10
N GLY A 78 -5.22 0.64 30.09
CA GLY A 78 -3.95 0.68 30.84
C GLY A 78 -2.75 1.17 30.03
N GLY A 79 -2.95 1.74 28.83
CA GLY A 79 -1.88 2.23 27.98
C GLY A 79 -1.19 1.14 27.14
N MET A 80 -1.80 -0.05 27.04
CA MET A 80 -1.28 -1.12 26.19
C MET A 80 -1.25 -0.68 24.72
N MET A 81 -0.10 -0.78 24.07
CA MET A 81 0.06 -0.43 22.66
C MET A 81 0.68 -1.59 21.87
N ALA A 82 0.08 -1.93 20.74
CA ALA A 82 0.61 -2.91 19.79
C ALA A 82 0.70 -2.29 18.40
N SER A 83 1.76 -2.61 17.65
CA SER A 83 1.91 -2.16 16.27
C SER A 83 2.45 -3.26 15.39
N ARG A 84 1.95 -3.34 14.16
CA ARG A 84 2.41 -4.32 13.17
C ARG A 84 2.35 -3.73 11.77
N SER A 85 3.34 -4.07 10.95
CA SER A 85 3.32 -3.81 9.51
C SER A 85 3.35 -5.13 8.74
N PHE A 86 2.56 -5.23 7.68
CA PHE A 86 2.51 -6.40 6.81
C PHE A 86 2.13 -6.03 5.37
N VAL A 87 2.22 -6.98 4.45
CA VAL A 87 1.97 -6.75 3.03
C VAL A 87 0.93 -7.72 2.51
N GLU A 88 -0.14 -7.19 1.94
CA GLU A 88 -1.08 -7.92 1.09
C GLU A 88 -0.52 -7.94 -0.34
N ASN A 89 -0.03 -9.11 -0.73
CA ASN A 89 0.61 -9.28 -2.03
C ASN A 89 -0.42 -9.39 -3.14
N ASN A 90 -0.06 -8.87 -4.33
CA ASN A 90 -0.80 -9.10 -5.57
C ASN A 90 -2.28 -8.68 -5.50
N VAL A 91 -2.57 -7.52 -4.89
CA VAL A 91 -3.92 -6.94 -4.88
C VAL A 91 -4.40 -6.59 -6.30
N ALA A 92 -3.46 -6.33 -7.21
CA ALA A 92 -3.71 -6.29 -8.65
C ALA A 92 -2.42 -6.59 -9.44
N ASN A 93 -2.55 -7.05 -10.68
CA ASN A 93 -1.43 -7.19 -11.61
C ASN A 93 -1.87 -6.96 -13.07
N GLY A 94 -0.88 -6.76 -13.94
CA GLY A 94 -1.10 -6.63 -15.37
C GLY A 94 0.17 -6.45 -16.19
N SER A 95 -0.02 -6.12 -17.47
CA SER A 95 1.08 -5.76 -18.36
C SER A 95 0.66 -4.67 -19.34
N ARG A 96 1.63 -3.88 -19.80
CA ARG A 96 1.49 -2.90 -20.88
C ARG A 96 2.61 -3.10 -21.90
N PRO A 97 2.33 -2.94 -23.21
CA PRO A 97 3.39 -2.94 -24.22
C PRO A 97 4.31 -1.72 -24.03
N GLY A 98 5.59 -1.88 -24.36
CA GLY A 98 6.58 -0.82 -24.29
C GLY A 98 7.30 -0.70 -22.94
N TRP A 99 8.04 0.40 -22.78
CA TRP A 99 8.87 0.68 -21.61
C TRP A 99 8.02 1.02 -20.37
N CYS A 100 8.53 0.63 -19.19
CA CYS A 100 7.83 0.88 -17.92
C CYS A 100 7.69 2.38 -17.59
N ASN A 101 8.72 3.18 -17.85
CA ASN A 101 8.70 4.61 -17.60
C ASN A 101 7.61 5.32 -18.44
N ALA A 102 7.47 4.95 -19.71
CA ALA A 102 6.45 5.49 -20.62
C ALA A 102 5.02 5.09 -20.20
N SER A 103 4.87 3.94 -19.55
CA SER A 103 3.57 3.39 -19.13
C SER A 103 3.14 3.83 -17.72
N ARG A 104 3.96 4.58 -16.97
CA ARG A 104 3.75 4.83 -15.53
C ARG A 104 2.36 5.36 -15.19
N SER A 105 1.89 6.40 -15.87
CA SER A 105 0.57 7.00 -15.62
C SER A 105 -0.57 6.04 -15.99
N ALA A 106 -0.45 5.34 -17.13
CA ALA A 106 -1.42 4.34 -17.55
C ALA A 106 -1.50 3.15 -16.57
N ILE A 107 -0.37 2.73 -16.01
CA ILE A 107 -0.31 1.68 -14.97
C ILE A 107 -0.98 2.16 -13.69
N GLN A 108 -0.79 3.42 -13.28
CA GLN A 108 -1.50 3.98 -12.12
C GLN A 108 -3.02 3.94 -12.32
N GLN A 109 -3.50 4.26 -13.52
CA GLN A 109 -4.92 4.17 -13.88
C GLN A 109 -5.42 2.72 -13.89
N ASP A 110 -4.64 1.79 -14.42
CA ASP A 110 -4.99 0.36 -14.39
C ASP A 110 -5.11 -0.17 -12.96
N VAL A 111 -4.17 0.21 -12.09
CA VAL A 111 -4.18 -0.16 -10.68
C VAL A 111 -5.43 0.41 -10.01
N ALA A 112 -5.72 1.70 -10.19
CA ALA A 112 -6.93 2.32 -9.64
C ALA A 112 -8.21 1.61 -10.13
N LYS A 113 -8.28 1.26 -11.41
CA LYS A 113 -9.42 0.53 -11.98
C LYS A 113 -9.55 -0.89 -11.45
N LYS A 114 -8.44 -1.62 -11.30
CA LYS A 114 -8.42 -3.03 -10.88
C LYS A 114 -8.60 -3.20 -9.37
N VAL A 115 -7.97 -2.34 -8.57
CA VAL A 115 -8.15 -2.32 -7.11
C VAL A 115 -9.54 -1.80 -6.76
N GLY A 116 -10.06 -0.81 -7.50
CA GLY A 116 -11.38 -0.26 -7.24
C GLY A 116 -11.44 0.37 -5.85
N ASP A 117 -12.22 -0.22 -4.95
CA ASP A 117 -12.32 0.25 -3.56
C ASP A 117 -11.18 -0.28 -2.68
N THR A 118 -10.12 0.51 -2.56
CA THR A 118 -9.00 0.24 -1.65
C THR A 118 -9.44 0.02 -0.20
N ARG A 119 -10.54 0.63 0.26
CA ARG A 119 -11.02 0.46 1.64
C ARG A 119 -11.56 -0.96 1.87
N ALA A 120 -12.19 -1.57 0.88
CA ALA A 120 -12.67 -2.94 0.96
C ALA A 120 -11.50 -3.95 1.10
N TYR A 121 -10.41 -3.72 0.36
CA TYR A 121 -9.18 -4.52 0.52
C TYR A 121 -8.57 -4.35 1.91
N LEU A 122 -8.50 -3.11 2.43
CA LEU A 122 -7.96 -2.85 3.76
C LEU A 122 -8.84 -3.46 4.87
N ALA A 123 -10.16 -3.40 4.74
CA ALA A 123 -11.08 -4.03 5.68
C ALA A 123 -10.87 -5.55 5.72
N LYS A 124 -10.75 -6.19 4.54
CA LYS A 124 -10.46 -7.63 4.45
C LYS A 124 -9.11 -7.99 5.08
N ALA A 125 -8.09 -7.16 4.87
CA ALA A 125 -6.77 -7.34 5.48
C ALA A 125 -6.83 -7.22 7.01
N ALA A 126 -7.57 -6.24 7.52
CA ALA A 126 -7.80 -6.05 8.95
C ALA A 126 -8.55 -7.24 9.58
N ASP A 127 -9.58 -7.76 8.91
CA ASP A 127 -10.31 -8.94 9.37
C ASP A 127 -9.43 -10.20 9.41
N ALA A 128 -8.60 -10.42 8.38
CA ALA A 128 -7.65 -11.54 8.35
C ALA A 128 -6.57 -11.44 9.44
N ASP A 129 -6.20 -10.21 9.82
CA ASP A 129 -5.18 -9.92 10.83
C ASP A 129 -5.71 -10.00 12.28
N ARG A 130 -7.04 -10.09 12.49
CA ARG A 130 -7.68 -10.10 13.82
C ARG A 130 -7.07 -11.10 14.79
N ALA A 131 -6.80 -12.33 14.35
CA ALA A 131 -6.22 -13.36 15.22
C ALA A 131 -4.78 -13.01 15.65
N ALA A 132 -3.99 -12.39 14.75
CA ALA A 132 -2.65 -11.93 15.08
C ALA A 132 -2.68 -10.75 16.06
N LEU A 133 -3.66 -9.83 15.92
CA LEU A 133 -3.87 -8.76 16.89
C LEU A 133 -4.14 -9.32 18.30
N ILE A 134 -5.04 -10.30 18.44
CA ILE A 134 -5.34 -10.91 19.75
C ILE A 134 -4.06 -11.54 20.35
N ALA A 135 -3.29 -12.28 19.55
CA ALA A 135 -2.05 -12.88 20.02
C ALA A 135 -0.99 -11.84 20.47
N ASP A 136 -0.89 -10.71 19.76
CA ASP A 136 -0.01 -9.60 20.16
C ASP A 136 -0.46 -9.01 21.51
N LEU A 137 -1.77 -8.87 21.74
CA LEU A 137 -2.33 -8.37 23.00
C LEU A 137 -2.11 -9.35 24.17
N ASP A 138 -2.31 -10.66 23.95
CA ASP A 138 -2.06 -11.70 24.96
C ASP A 138 -0.59 -11.66 25.44
N LYS A 139 0.35 -11.52 24.51
CA LYS A 139 1.78 -11.41 24.81
C LYS A 139 2.12 -10.18 25.64
N LEU A 140 1.49 -9.04 25.34
CA LEU A 140 1.69 -7.80 26.09
C LEU A 140 1.07 -7.87 27.49
N ALA A 141 -0.10 -8.49 27.63
CA ALA A 141 -0.74 -8.71 28.92
C ALA A 141 0.12 -9.61 29.83
N ALA A 142 0.68 -10.70 29.27
CA ALA A 142 1.57 -11.59 30.02
C ALA A 142 2.83 -10.89 30.52
N THR A 143 3.39 -9.98 29.71
CA THR A 143 4.60 -9.22 30.08
C THR A 143 4.32 -8.23 31.22
N GLN A 144 3.16 -7.56 31.19
CA GLN A 144 2.76 -6.62 32.24
C GLN A 144 2.48 -7.32 33.57
N SER A 145 1.86 -8.50 33.56
CA SER A 145 1.60 -9.28 34.78
C SER A 145 2.87 -9.86 35.43
N ALA A 146 3.98 -9.91 34.71
CA ALA A 146 5.27 -10.40 35.21
C ALA A 146 6.19 -9.27 35.75
N SER A 147 5.73 -8.02 35.67
CA SER A 147 6.45 -6.82 36.12
C SER A 147 5.94 -6.37 37.48
#